data_AF-Q980L8-F1
#
_entry.id   AF-Q980L8-F1
#
_cell.length_a   1.000
_cell.length_b   1.000
_cell.length_c   1.000
_cell.angle_alpha   90.00
_cell.angle_beta   90.00
_cell.angle_gamma   90.00
#
_symmetry.space_group_name_H-M   'P 1'
#
loop_
_entity.id
_entity.type
_entity.pdbx_description
1 polymer ?
#
loop_
_entity_poly.entity_id
_entity_poly.type
_entity_poly.pdbx_seq_one_letter_code
_entity_poly.pdbx_strand_id
1 'polypeptide(L)'
;MVGPLALFTLHSEIEDLPALVLLPYADRERTDPVAAATAIEVLNKMLSLNVSVDELYEEAKRIEEDLQRQMELLQKELSRGSADRVYM
;
A
#
# COMPACT_ATOMS: atom_id res chain seq x y z
N MET A 1 -9.35 -15.31 -6.13
CA MET A 1 -9.94 -14.07 -5.58
C MET A 1 -11.04 -14.48 -4.62
N VAL A 2 -11.13 -13.87 -3.44
CA VAL A 2 -12.16 -14.17 -2.43
C VAL A 2 -12.81 -12.88 -1.93
N GLY A 3 -13.96 -12.97 -1.27
CA GLY A 3 -14.65 -11.82 -0.71
C GLY A 3 -15.55 -11.07 -1.69
N PRO A 4 -15.92 -9.81 -1.39
CA PRO A 4 -16.93 -9.07 -2.13
C PRO A 4 -16.61 -8.90 -3.62
N LEU A 5 -15.33 -8.73 -3.95
CA LEU A 5 -14.88 -8.55 -5.34
C LEU A 5 -15.10 -9.80 -6.18
N ALA A 6 -14.88 -11.00 -5.59
CA ALA A 6 -15.13 -12.27 -6.27
C ALA A 6 -16.63 -12.50 -6.48
N LEU A 7 -17.45 -12.20 -5.46
CA LEU A 7 -18.91 -12.29 -5.57
C LEU A 7 -19.46 -11.33 -6.61
N PHE A 8 -18.98 -10.08 -6.64
CA PHE A 8 -19.38 -9.08 -7.62
C PHE A 8 -19.02 -9.50 -9.04
N THR A 9 -17.80 -10.02 -9.25
CA THR A 9 -17.35 -10.47 -10.57
C THR A 9 -18.19 -11.66 -11.05
N LEU A 10 -18.42 -12.65 -10.18
CA LEU A 10 -19.26 -13.80 -10.51
C LEU A 10 -20.70 -13.39 -10.84
N HIS A 11 -21.28 -12.47 -10.06
CA HIS A 11 -22.63 -12.00 -10.31
C HIS A 11 -22.71 -11.19 -11.60
N SER A 12 -21.70 -10.36 -11.90
CA SER A 12 -21.63 -9.63 -13.15
C SER A 12 -21.60 -10.56 -14.36
N GLU A 13 -20.86 -11.67 -14.28
CA GLU A 13 -20.86 -12.71 -15.30
C GLU A 13 -22.23 -13.39 -15.48
N ILE A 14 -22.93 -13.67 -14.39
CA ILE A 14 -24.29 -14.27 -14.42
C ILE A 14 -25.30 -13.33 -15.11
N GLU A 15 -25.14 -12.02 -14.93
CA GLU A 15 -26.04 -11.00 -15.48
C GLU A 15 -25.61 -10.50 -16.88
N ASP A 16 -24.65 -11.18 -17.54
CA ASP A 16 -24.05 -10.75 -18.81
C ASP A 16 -23.54 -9.28 -18.78
N LEU A 17 -23.10 -8.80 -17.62
CA LEU A 17 -22.58 -7.47 -17.39
C LEU A 17 -21.04 -7.48 -17.52
N PRO A 18 -20.45 -6.70 -18.45
CA PRO A 18 -18.99 -6.63 -18.58
C PRO A 18 -18.34 -6.12 -17.29
N ALA A 19 -17.47 -6.94 -16.70
CA ALA A 19 -16.72 -6.60 -15.50
C ALA A 19 -15.22 -6.87 -15.69
N LEU A 20 -14.40 -6.01 -15.11
CA LEU A 20 -12.95 -6.15 -15.06
C LEU A 20 -12.46 -5.89 -13.64
N VAL A 21 -11.48 -6.67 -13.19
CA VAL A 21 -10.84 -6.49 -11.90
C VAL A 21 -9.37 -6.14 -12.06
N LEU A 22 -8.93 -5.08 -11.39
CA LEU A 22 -7.52 -4.68 -11.30
C LEU A 22 -6.96 -5.12 -9.94
N LEU A 23 -5.84 -5.86 -9.97
CA LEU A 23 -5.15 -6.37 -8.79
C LEU A 23 -3.69 -5.88 -8.81
N PRO A 24 -3.41 -4.62 -8.41
CA PRO A 24 -2.05 -4.17 -8.25
C PRO A 24 -1.34 -5.02 -7.18
N TYR A 25 -0.04 -5.29 -7.39
CA TYR A 25 0.76 -5.95 -6.37
C TYR A 25 0.96 -5.00 -5.19
N ALA A 26 0.67 -5.47 -3.99
CA ALA A 26 0.73 -4.69 -2.76
C ALA A 26 1.35 -5.52 -1.64
N ASP A 27 2.04 -4.86 -0.72
CA ASP A 27 2.44 -5.45 0.55
C ASP A 27 1.20 -5.86 1.37
N ARG A 28 1.25 -7.02 2.01
CA ARG A 28 0.14 -7.55 2.81
C ARG A 28 0.16 -7.05 4.24
N GLU A 29 1.32 -6.65 4.75
CA GLU A 29 1.53 -6.33 6.16
C GLU A 29 1.33 -4.84 6.45
N ARG A 30 1.30 -3.99 5.42
CA ARG A 30 1.12 -2.55 5.53
C ARG A 30 0.20 -1.99 4.45
N THR A 31 -0.36 -0.81 4.73
CA THR A 31 -1.02 0.00 3.71
C THR A 31 -0.02 0.38 2.61
N ASP A 32 -0.42 0.25 1.35
CA ASP A 32 0.44 0.49 0.19
C ASP A 32 -0.18 1.52 -0.77
N PRO A 33 0.07 2.83 -0.55
CA PRO A 33 -0.46 3.88 -1.41
C PRO A 33 0.11 3.82 -2.83
N VAL A 34 1.30 3.26 -3.04
CA VAL A 34 1.93 3.12 -4.36
C VAL A 34 1.18 2.09 -5.20
N ALA A 35 0.75 0.98 -4.59
CA ALA A 35 -0.10 0.01 -5.27
C ALA A 35 -1.44 0.62 -5.68
N ALA A 36 -2.04 1.46 -4.84
CA ALA A 36 -3.26 2.20 -5.18
C ALA A 36 -3.03 3.19 -6.34
N ALA A 37 -1.93 3.95 -6.31
CA ALA A 37 -1.55 4.87 -7.39
C ALA A 37 -1.43 4.13 -8.73
N THR A 38 -0.77 2.97 -8.72
CA THR A 38 -0.62 2.10 -9.90
C THR A 38 -1.98 1.69 -10.48
N ALA A 39 -2.97 1.35 -9.65
CA ALA A 39 -4.31 1.03 -10.12
C ALA A 39 -5.01 2.24 -10.76
N ILE A 40 -4.88 3.42 -10.17
CA ILE A 40 -5.47 4.66 -10.72
C ILE A 40 -4.81 5.04 -12.06
N GLU A 41 -3.50 4.89 -12.20
CA GLU A 41 -2.81 5.14 -13.47
C GLU A 41 -3.30 4.22 -14.59
N VAL A 42 -3.56 2.94 -14.27
CA VAL A 42 -4.17 2.00 -15.23
C VAL A 42 -5.58 2.44 -15.59
N LEU A 43 -6.39 2.84 -14.61
CA LEU A 43 -7.75 3.35 -14.86
C LEU A 43 -7.75 4.63 -15.70
N ASN A 44 -6.83 5.57 -15.45
CA ASN A 44 -6.65 6.78 -16.26
C ASN A 44 -6.41 6.42 -17.73
N LYS A 45 -5.55 5.44 -18.00
CA LYS A 45 -5.28 4.97 -19.36
C LYS A 45 -6.48 4.26 -19.99
N MET A 46 -7.16 3.41 -19.24
CA MET A 46 -8.29 2.61 -19.73
C MET A 46 -9.53 3.46 -20.03
N LEU A 47 -9.81 4.44 -19.19
CA LEU A 47 -11.03 5.25 -19.23
C LEU A 47 -10.77 6.68 -19.72
N SER A 48 -9.54 7.01 -20.11
CA SER A 48 -9.11 8.37 -20.51
C SER A 48 -9.45 9.43 -19.44
N LEU A 49 -9.19 9.08 -18.18
CA LEU A 49 -9.36 9.98 -17.04
C LEU A 49 -8.05 10.73 -16.75
N ASN A 50 -8.16 11.81 -15.98
CA ASN A 50 -7.02 12.62 -15.55
C ASN A 50 -7.03 12.82 -14.03
N VAL A 51 -7.11 11.72 -13.29
CA VAL A 51 -7.05 11.73 -11.82
C VAL A 51 -5.58 11.78 -11.39
N SER A 52 -5.20 12.79 -10.62
CA SER A 52 -3.84 12.87 -10.05
C SER A 52 -3.64 11.80 -8.98
N VAL A 53 -2.42 11.25 -8.93
CA VAL A 53 -1.95 10.27 -7.95
C VAL A 53 -0.89 10.86 -7.01
N ASP A 54 -0.62 12.16 -7.10
CA ASP A 54 0.47 12.82 -6.37
C ASP A 54 0.29 12.70 -4.85
N GLU A 55 -0.95 12.84 -4.35
CA GLU A 55 -1.25 12.69 -2.92
C GLU A 55 -0.93 11.29 -2.38
N LEU A 56 -1.11 10.25 -3.20
CA LEU A 56 -0.79 8.87 -2.82
C LEU A 56 0.73 8.67 -2.70
N TYR A 57 1.51 9.28 -3.61
CA TYR A 57 2.97 9.22 -3.53
C TYR A 57 3.53 10.03 -2.36
N GLU A 58 2.96 11.20 -2.07
CA GLU A 58 3.34 11.99 -0.89
C GLU A 58 3.01 11.25 0.41
N GLU A 59 1.86 10.57 0.49
CA GLU A 59 1.52 9.76 1.65
C GLU A 59 2.44 8.54 1.80
N ALA A 60 2.77 7.85 0.71
CA ALA A 60 3.75 6.76 0.74
C ALA A 60 5.11 7.22 1.29
N LYS A 61 5.54 8.42 0.90
CA LYS A 61 6.77 9.03 1.40
C LYS A 61 6.71 9.32 2.89
N ARG A 62 5.59 9.85 3.39
CA ARG A 62 5.39 10.10 4.84
C ARG A 62 5.46 8.81 5.65
N ILE A 63 4.79 7.75 5.18
CA ILE A 63 4.82 6.43 5.83
C ILE A 63 6.25 5.89 5.93
N GLU A 64 7.03 6.01 4.83
CA GLU A 64 8.42 5.57 4.81
C GLU A 64 9.32 6.40 5.76
N GLU A 65 9.16 7.73 5.77
CA GLU A 65 9.90 8.61 6.68
C GLU A 65 9.61 8.29 8.15
N ASP A 66 8.35 8.04 8.51
CA ASP A 66 7.96 7.69 9.87
C ASP A 66 8.48 6.31 10.28
N LEU A 67 8.49 5.34 9.35
CA LEU A 67 9.08 4.03 9.59
C LEU A 67 10.58 4.13 9.86
N GLN A 68 11.30 4.91 9.04
CA GLN A 68 12.74 5.15 9.23
C GLN A 68 13.03 5.79 10.60
N ARG A 69 12.27 6.82 10.99
CA ARG A 69 12.40 7.46 12.31
C ARG A 69 12.20 6.46 13.46
N GLN A 70 11.18 5.60 13.36
CA GLN A 70 10.93 4.58 14.37
C GLN A 70 12.08 3.58 14.47
N MET A 71 12.64 3.13 13.35
CA MET A 71 13.79 2.23 13.33
C MET A 71 15.04 2.87 13.94
N GLU A 72 15.31 4.14 13.64
CA GLU A 72 16.44 4.87 14.24
C GLU A 72 16.32 5.01 15.76
N LEU A 73 15.12 5.30 16.26
CA LEU A 73 14.86 5.40 17.71
C LEU A 73 15.09 4.05 18.38
N LEU A 74 14.58 2.96 17.80
CA LEU A 74 14.76 1.61 18.32
C LEU A 74 16.25 1.20 18.35
N GLN A 75 17.01 1.52 17.30
CA GLN A 75 18.45 1.28 17.26
C GLN A 75 19.21 2.07 18.34
N LYS A 76 18.83 3.33 18.57
CA LYS A 76 19.43 4.17 19.63
C LYS A 76 19.15 3.60 21.02
N GLU A 77 17.94 3.10 21.28
CA GLU A 77 17.59 2.46 22.55
C GLU A 77 18.37 1.16 22.79
N LEU A 78 18.44 0.29 21.78
CA LEU A 78 19.21 -0.96 21.84
C LEU A 78 20.71 -0.73 22.09
N SER A 79 21.26 0.32 21.48
CA SER A 79 22.65 0.73 21.67
C SER A 79 22.92 1.24 23.09
N ARG A 80 21.97 1.97 23.70
CA ARG A 80 22.07 2.46 25.09
C ARG A 80 21.99 1.32 26.11
N GLY A 81 21.06 0.37 25.93
CA GLY A 81 20.91 -0.79 26.82
C GLY A 81 22.11 -1.75 26.80
N SER A 82 22.90 -1.73 25.72
CA SER A 82 24.14 -2.52 25.60
C SER A 82 25.32 -1.88 26.34
N ALA A 83 25.38 -0.55 26.42
CA ALA A 83 26.44 0.15 27.15
C ALA A 83 26.30 -0.02 28.68
N ASP A 84 25.08 -0.01 29.22
CA ASP A 84 24.85 -0.16 30.67
C ASP A 84 25.21 -1.55 31.22
N ARG A 85 25.16 -2.60 30.39
CA ARG A 85 25.54 -3.97 30.81
C ARG A 85 27.04 -4.24 30.78
N VAL A 86 27.83 -3.38 30.14
CA VAL A 86 29.29 -3.53 30.07
C VAL A 86 29.98 -2.90 31.28
N TYR A 87 29.26 -2.09 32.07
CA TYR A 87 29.77 -1.44 33.28
C TYR A 87 29.25 -2.03 34.60
N MET A 88 28.61 -3.20 34.57
CA MET A 88 28.25 -3.99 35.77
C MET A 88 29.06 -5.26 35.89
#